data_AF-A0A660MQ80-F1
#
_entry.id   AF-A0A660MQ80-F1
#
_cell.length_a   1.000
_cell.length_b   1.000
_cell.length_c   1.000
_cell.angle_alpha   90.00
_cell.angle_beta   90.00
_cell.angle_gamma   90.00
#
_symmetry.space_group_name_H-M   'P 1'
#
loop_
_entity.id
_entity.type
_entity.pdbx_description
1 polymer ?
#
loop_
_entity_poly.entity_id
_entity_poly.type
_entity_poly.pdbx_seq_one_letter_code
_entity_poly.pdbx_strand_id
1 'polypeptide(L)'
;MRKYFDLVLDLLEIEGKTEYQALASEIEKYQEKTILFAHRSAFLLSAYLKLLRGHIEPEEFVLIGDIDSAIPLYTDGQKTSESLISELKEGVFPSEEVIIIDQKAWNVMLSQDEKQDIATALAEKDKKLILG
;
A
#
# COMPACT_ATOMS: atom_id res chain seq x y z
N MET A 1 -16.15 -3.29 6.01
CA MET A 1 -14.98 -4.17 5.79
C MET A 1 -13.90 -4.03 6.86
N ARG A 2 -13.73 -2.84 7.46
CA ARG A 2 -12.74 -2.55 8.52
C ARG A 2 -12.53 -3.63 9.59
N LYS A 3 -13.60 -4.13 10.20
CA LYS A 3 -13.54 -5.16 11.25
C LYS A 3 -12.77 -6.44 10.84
N TYR A 4 -12.82 -6.81 9.55
CA TYR A 4 -12.10 -7.98 9.03
C TYR A 4 -10.61 -7.68 8.87
N PHE A 5 -10.26 -6.46 8.45
CA PHE A 5 -8.89 -5.98 8.40
C PHE A 5 -8.25 -5.98 9.79
N ASP A 6 -8.95 -5.42 10.78
CA ASP A 6 -8.48 -5.40 12.17
C ASP A 6 -8.30 -6.82 12.72
N LEU A 7 -9.24 -7.73 12.43
CA LEU A 7 -9.12 -9.14 12.80
C LEU A 7 -7.88 -9.79 12.18
N VAL A 8 -7.59 -9.56 10.89
CA VAL A 8 -6.40 -10.12 10.24
C VAL A 8 -5.11 -9.52 10.83
N LEU A 9 -5.09 -8.23 11.16
CA LEU A 9 -3.96 -7.64 11.90
C LEU A 9 -3.76 -8.29 13.28
N ASP A 10 -4.84 -8.64 13.96
CA ASP A 10 -4.80 -9.37 15.23
C ASP A 10 -4.24 -10.79 15.04
N LEU A 11 -4.72 -11.53 14.03
CA LEU A 11 -4.29 -12.89 13.72
C LEU A 11 -2.82 -12.98 13.30
N LEU A 12 -2.34 -12.01 12.53
CA LEU A 12 -0.95 -11.92 12.09
C LEU A 12 -0.01 -11.36 13.17
N GLU A 13 -0.53 -11.02 14.35
CA GLU A 13 0.23 -10.43 15.46
C GLU A 13 1.07 -9.21 15.04
N ILE A 14 0.57 -8.40 14.10
CA ILE A 14 1.31 -7.28 13.54
C ILE A 14 1.61 -6.23 14.61
N GLU A 15 2.89 -5.94 14.82
CA GLU A 15 3.35 -4.78 15.59
C GLU A 15 3.03 -3.49 14.83
N GLY A 16 2.57 -2.44 15.54
CA GLY A 16 2.25 -1.15 14.93
C GLY A 16 0.88 -1.06 14.25
N LYS A 17 -0.15 -1.76 14.77
CA LYS A 17 -1.53 -1.78 14.20
C LYS A 17 -2.10 -0.42 13.84
N THR A 18 -1.81 0.63 14.62
CA THR A 18 -2.29 2.00 14.36
C THR A 18 -1.88 2.51 12.98
N GLU A 19 -0.66 2.20 12.53
CA GLU A 19 -0.13 2.62 11.22
C GLU A 19 -0.92 1.94 10.09
N TYR A 20 -1.14 0.63 10.22
CA TYR A 20 -1.97 -0.14 9.27
C TYR A 20 -3.43 0.29 9.26
N GLN A 21 -3.99 0.65 10.41
CA GLN A 21 -5.35 1.18 10.51
C GLN A 21 -5.47 2.56 9.85
N ALA A 22 -4.45 3.41 9.98
CA ALA A 22 -4.39 4.66 9.24
C ALA A 22 -4.34 4.41 7.73
N LEU A 23 -3.49 3.49 7.27
CA LEU A 23 -3.39 3.11 5.86
C LEU A 23 -4.70 2.57 5.31
N ALA A 24 -5.37 1.66 6.01
CA ALA A 24 -6.66 1.15 5.59
C ALA A 24 -7.74 2.26 5.54
N SER A 25 -7.62 3.32 6.33
CA SER A 25 -8.52 4.49 6.25
C SER A 25 -8.26 5.33 5.01
N GLU A 26 -7.01 5.43 4.58
CA GLU A 26 -6.68 6.04 3.30
C GLU A 26 -7.18 5.17 2.14
N ILE A 27 -6.98 3.86 2.17
CA ILE A 27 -7.44 2.96 1.11
C ILE A 27 -8.96 3.04 0.93
N GLU A 28 -9.74 3.09 2.01
CA GLU A 28 -11.20 3.27 1.95
C GLU A 28 -11.61 4.56 1.22
N LYS A 29 -10.89 5.67 1.42
CA LYS A 29 -11.17 6.95 0.73
C LYS A 29 -10.95 6.87 -0.77
N TYR A 30 -10.04 5.98 -1.21
CA TYR A 30 -9.62 5.85 -2.60
C TYR A 30 -9.99 4.49 -3.21
N GLN A 31 -10.96 3.76 -2.66
CA GLN A 31 -11.27 2.39 -3.10
C GLN A 31 -11.68 2.29 -4.58
N GLU A 32 -12.23 3.36 -5.16
CA GLU A 32 -12.61 3.46 -6.58
C GLU A 32 -11.45 3.82 -7.51
N LYS A 33 -10.28 4.18 -6.96
CA LYS A 33 -9.11 4.65 -7.71
C LYS A 33 -8.12 3.53 -7.98
N THR A 34 -7.31 3.66 -9.02
CA THR A 34 -6.17 2.75 -9.21
C THR A 34 -5.09 3.02 -8.15
N ILE A 35 -4.67 1.99 -7.40
CA ILE A 35 -3.71 2.10 -6.30
C ILE A 35 -2.50 1.22 -6.56
N LEU A 36 -1.30 1.81 -6.52
CA LEU A 36 -0.03 1.10 -6.49
C LEU A 36 0.45 0.96 -5.04
N PHE A 37 0.72 -0.27 -4.61
CA PHE A 37 1.28 -0.56 -3.29
C PHE A 37 2.77 -0.86 -3.39
N ALA A 38 3.59 0.11 -3.02
CA ALA A 38 5.03 -0.06 -2.84
C ALA A 38 5.40 -0.04 -1.35
N HIS A 39 4.85 -1.00 -0.62
CA HIS A 39 4.91 -1.10 0.84
C HIS A 39 5.24 -2.53 1.26
N ARG A 40 5.95 -2.73 2.38
CA ARG A 40 6.35 -4.07 2.87
C ARG A 40 5.18 -5.04 3.08
N SER A 41 4.00 -4.51 3.38
CA SER A 41 2.76 -5.27 3.58
C SER A 41 1.78 -5.10 2.42
N ALA A 42 2.30 -4.88 1.20
CA ALA A 42 1.47 -4.71 0.02
C ALA A 42 0.50 -5.89 -0.21
N PHE A 43 0.86 -7.12 0.19
CA PHE A 43 -0.05 -8.28 0.13
C PHE A 43 -1.34 -8.06 0.94
N LEU A 44 -1.23 -7.56 2.17
CA LEU A 44 -2.35 -7.31 3.06
C LEU A 44 -3.18 -6.11 2.59
N LEU A 45 -2.50 -5.04 2.20
CA LEU A 45 -3.17 -3.81 1.73
C LEU A 45 -3.90 -4.03 0.40
N SER A 46 -3.30 -4.79 -0.53
CA SER A 46 -3.93 -5.13 -1.81
C SER A 46 -5.11 -6.07 -1.62
N ALA A 47 -5.00 -7.06 -0.72
CA ALA A 47 -6.12 -7.91 -0.36
C ALA A 47 -7.26 -7.12 0.30
N TYR A 48 -6.93 -6.12 1.13
CA TYR A 48 -7.96 -5.27 1.72
C TYR A 48 -8.70 -4.46 0.65
N LEU A 49 -7.98 -3.93 -0.35
CA LEU A 49 -8.60 -3.27 -1.49
C LEU A 49 -9.49 -4.25 -2.30
N LYS A 50 -9.04 -5.50 -2.50
CA LYS A 50 -9.87 -6.55 -3.14
C LYS A 50 -11.15 -6.81 -2.34
N LEU A 51 -11.07 -6.87 -1.01
CA LEU A 51 -12.23 -7.04 -0.12
C LEU A 51 -13.19 -5.83 -0.22
N LEU A 52 -12.66 -4.60 -0.21
CA LEU A 52 -13.47 -3.39 -0.35
C LEU A 52 -14.24 -3.35 -1.68
N ARG A 53 -13.64 -3.88 -2.75
CA ARG A 53 -14.23 -3.97 -4.08
C ARG A 53 -15.15 -5.18 -4.28
N GLY A 54 -15.30 -6.04 -3.27
CA GLY A 54 -16.07 -7.28 -3.38
C GLY A 54 -15.46 -8.29 -4.37
N HIS A 55 -14.16 -8.23 -4.62
CA HIS A 55 -13.45 -9.21 -5.44
C HIS A 55 -13.13 -10.51 -4.68
N ILE A 56 -13.17 -10.43 -3.34
CA ILE A 56 -13.03 -11.57 -2.43
C ILE A 56 -14.05 -11.40 -1.30
N GLU A 57 -14.53 -12.52 -0.79
CA GLU A 57 -15.44 -12.55 0.35
C GLU A 57 -14.70 -12.30 1.68
N PRO A 58 -15.39 -11.82 2.73
CA PRO A 58 -14.78 -11.61 4.04
C PRO A 58 -14.11 -12.86 4.62
N GLU A 59 -14.70 -14.04 4.41
CA GLU A 59 -14.14 -15.32 4.84
C GLU A 59 -12.80 -15.60 4.14
N GLU A 60 -12.74 -15.38 2.82
CA GLU A 60 -11.51 -15.52 2.04
C GLU A 60 -10.42 -14.54 2.49
N PHE A 61 -10.80 -13.30 2.84
CA PHE A 61 -9.87 -12.32 3.38
C PHE A 61 -9.32 -12.73 4.76
N VAL A 62 -10.16 -13.26 5.65
CA VAL A 62 -9.71 -13.69 6.99
C VAL A 62 -8.72 -14.85 6.92
N LEU A 63 -8.82 -15.71 5.89
CA LEU A 63 -7.85 -16.79 5.66
C LEU A 63 -6.43 -16.27 5.39
N ILE A 64 -6.23 -14.99 5.05
CA ILE A 64 -4.89 -14.38 4.91
C ILE A 64 -4.15 -14.34 6.25
N GLY A 65 -4.87 -14.35 7.37
CA GLY A 65 -4.26 -14.50 8.70
C GLY A 65 -3.51 -15.83 8.85
N ASP A 66 -3.75 -16.80 7.97
CA ASP A 66 -2.96 -18.01 7.84
C ASP A 66 -1.81 -17.79 6.84
N ILE A 67 -0.57 -17.91 7.33
CA ILE A 67 0.66 -17.63 6.58
C ILE A 67 0.72 -18.46 5.28
N ASP A 68 0.26 -19.71 5.30
CA ASP A 68 0.27 -20.59 4.13
C ASP A 68 -0.71 -20.12 3.04
N SER A 69 -1.82 -19.49 3.45
CA SER A 69 -2.83 -18.92 2.55
C SER A 69 -2.43 -17.56 1.97
N ALA A 70 -1.52 -16.84 2.63
CA ALA A 70 -1.06 -15.53 2.18
C ALA A 70 -0.03 -15.61 1.03
N ILE A 71 0.66 -16.75 0.84
CA ILE A 71 1.74 -16.96 -0.16
C ILE A 71 1.36 -16.47 -1.58
N PRO A 72 0.19 -16.81 -2.15
CA PRO A 72 -0.19 -16.37 -3.49
C PRO A 72 -0.45 -14.86 -3.61
N LEU A 73 -0.75 -14.18 -2.49
CA LEU A 73 -1.04 -12.74 -2.46
C LEU A 73 0.23 -11.89 -2.34
N TYR A 74 1.35 -12.47 -1.92
CA TYR A 74 2.64 -11.77 -1.91
C TYR A 74 3.16 -11.44 -3.32
N THR A 75 2.68 -12.13 -4.35
CA THR A 75 3.27 -12.05 -5.69
C THR A 75 2.52 -11.13 -6.67
N ASP A 76 1.28 -10.75 -6.37
CA ASP A 76 0.45 -9.95 -7.29
C ASP A 76 0.81 -8.46 -7.23
N GLY A 77 1.41 -7.94 -8.31
CA GLY A 77 1.59 -6.49 -8.52
C GLY A 77 2.50 -5.78 -7.50
N GLN A 78 3.26 -6.52 -6.69
CA GLN A 78 4.14 -5.94 -5.70
C GLN A 78 5.35 -5.28 -6.35
N LYS A 79 5.48 -3.98 -6.10
CA LYS A 79 6.70 -3.22 -6.37
C LYS A 79 7.38 -2.94 -5.04
N THR A 80 8.70 -3.11 -4.94
CA THR A 80 9.40 -2.70 -3.72
C THR A 80 9.43 -1.18 -3.66
N SER A 81 9.43 -0.61 -2.43
CA SER A 81 9.60 0.83 -2.25
C SER A 81 10.89 1.32 -2.90
N GLU A 82 11.97 0.53 -2.81
CA GLU A 82 13.27 0.86 -3.42
C GLU A 82 13.18 0.97 -4.95
N SER A 83 12.55 -0.01 -5.60
CA SER A 83 12.35 0.00 -7.05
C SER A 83 11.52 1.21 -7.49
N LEU A 84 10.40 1.47 -6.81
CA LEU A 84 9.56 2.61 -7.14
C LEU A 84 10.28 3.95 -6.91
N ILE A 85 10.99 4.11 -5.78
CA ILE A 85 11.74 5.32 -5.49
C ILE A 85 12.81 5.58 -6.56
N SER A 86 13.50 4.52 -7.01
CA SER A 86 14.52 4.65 -8.06
C SER A 86 13.92 5.15 -9.38
N GLU A 87 12.77 4.62 -9.79
CA GLU A 87 12.04 5.10 -10.96
C GLU A 87 11.56 6.54 -10.82
N LEU A 88 11.03 6.92 -9.65
CA LEU A 88 10.59 8.29 -9.39
C LEU A 88 11.74 9.30 -9.49
N LYS A 89 12.96 8.92 -9.06
CA LYS A 89 14.17 9.74 -9.25
C LYS A 89 14.54 9.92 -10.72
N GLU A 90 14.29 8.91 -11.54
CA GLU A 90 14.51 8.95 -12.98
C GLU A 90 13.39 9.67 -13.75
N GLY A 91 12.36 10.16 -13.05
CA GLY A 91 11.20 10.80 -13.67
C GLY A 91 10.22 9.82 -14.31
N VAL A 92 10.31 8.53 -13.97
CA VAL A 92 9.36 7.49 -14.38
C VAL A 92 8.25 7.42 -13.33
N PHE A 93 7.04 7.78 -13.73
CA PHE A 93 5.89 7.83 -12.84
C PHE A 93 4.91 6.70 -13.15
N PRO A 94 4.37 6.01 -12.13
CA PRO A 94 3.43 4.91 -12.31
C PRO A 94 2.13 5.37 -12.99
N SER A 95 1.35 4.46 -13.56
CA SER A 95 0.09 4.82 -14.21
C SER A 95 -1.03 5.10 -13.19
N GLU A 96 -0.92 4.49 -12.03
CA GLU A 96 -1.88 4.51 -10.93
C GLU A 96 -2.08 5.92 -10.36
N GLU A 97 -3.30 6.19 -9.92
CA GLU A 97 -3.72 7.49 -9.38
C GLU A 97 -3.25 7.69 -7.94
N VAL A 98 -3.20 6.62 -7.15
CA VAL A 98 -2.75 6.64 -5.75
C VAL A 98 -1.54 5.75 -5.59
N ILE A 99 -0.54 6.24 -4.88
CA ILE A 99 0.71 5.55 -4.62
C ILE A 99 0.90 5.48 -3.11
N ILE A 100 1.01 4.26 -2.58
CA ILE A 100 1.32 4.03 -1.18
C ILE A 100 2.75 3.52 -1.07
N ILE A 101 3.62 4.27 -0.41
CA ILE A 101 5.04 3.94 -0.23
C ILE A 101 5.35 3.78 1.26
N ASP A 102 6.18 2.80 1.61
CA ASP A 102 6.74 2.69 2.95
C ASP A 102 7.51 3.96 3.35
N GLN A 103 7.06 4.60 4.43
CA GLN A 103 7.57 5.87 4.93
C GLN A 103 9.04 5.76 5.35
N LYS A 104 9.47 4.59 5.87
CA LYS A 104 10.87 4.37 6.25
C LYS A 104 11.74 4.36 5.01
N ALA A 105 11.35 3.62 3.97
CA ALA A 105 12.07 3.62 2.70
C ALA A 105 12.13 5.03 2.08
N TRP A 106 10.98 5.74 2.05
CA TRP A 106 10.89 7.12 1.60
C TRP A 106 11.85 8.05 2.35
N ASN A 107 11.96 7.88 3.67
CA ASN A 107 12.80 8.72 4.49
C ASN A 107 14.29 8.43 4.41
N VAL A 108 14.66 7.16 4.19
CA VAL A 108 16.06 6.72 4.13
C VAL A 108 16.66 6.96 2.76
N MET A 109 15.90 6.81 1.68
CA MET A 109 16.42 6.85 0.30
C MET A 109 16.42 8.23 -0.34
N LEU A 110 15.68 9.19 0.23
CA LEU A 110 15.50 10.52 -0.32
C LEU A 110 16.00 11.60 0.64
N SER A 111 16.75 12.56 0.11
CA SER A 111 17.00 13.84 0.74
C SER A 111 15.72 14.70 0.77
N GLN A 112 15.71 15.78 1.55
CA GLN A 112 14.53 16.65 1.64
C GLN A 112 14.20 17.32 0.30
N ASP A 113 15.22 17.71 -0.46
CA ASP A 113 15.04 18.32 -1.79
C ASP A 113 14.43 17.30 -2.76
N GLU A 114 14.96 16.08 -2.82
CA GLU A 114 14.38 15.01 -3.66
C GLU A 114 12.95 14.67 -3.27
N LYS A 115 12.61 14.66 -1.97
CA LYS A 115 11.23 14.45 -1.51
C LYS A 115 10.31 15.53 -2.04
N GLN A 116 10.75 16.79 -1.98
CA GLN A 116 9.95 17.92 -2.46
C GLN A 116 9.79 17.89 -3.98
N ASP A 117 10.85 17.59 -4.72
CA ASP A 117 10.82 17.50 -6.18
C ASP A 117 9.88 16.39 -6.65
N ILE A 118 10.00 15.18 -6.08
CA ILE A 118 9.13 14.05 -6.42
C ILE A 118 7.68 14.35 -6.03
N ALA A 119 7.43 14.91 -4.84
CA ALA A 119 6.08 15.25 -4.40
C ALA A 119 5.43 16.30 -5.32
N THR A 120 6.19 17.28 -5.78
CA THR A 120 5.74 18.30 -6.73
C THR A 120 5.40 17.67 -8.08
N ALA A 121 6.29 16.85 -8.63
CA ALA A 121 6.08 16.18 -9.90
C ALA A 121 4.89 15.20 -9.88
N LEU A 122 4.65 14.54 -8.74
CA LEU A 122 3.45 13.72 -8.54
C LEU A 122 2.18 14.56 -8.53
N ALA A 123 2.18 15.69 -7.83
CA ALA A 123 1.02 16.60 -7.78
C ALA A 123 0.69 17.19 -9.17
N GLU A 124 1.69 17.58 -9.95
CA GLU A 124 1.51 18.06 -11.34
C GLU A 124 0.88 17.00 -12.25
N LYS A 125 1.05 15.72 -11.92
CA LYS A 125 0.48 14.58 -12.64
C LYS A 125 -0.83 14.06 -12.03
N ASP A 126 -1.42 14.82 -11.11
CA ASP A 126 -2.64 14.47 -10.37
C ASP A 126 -2.53 13.11 -9.65
N LYS A 127 -1.34 12.80 -9.12
CA LYS A 127 -1.07 11.58 -8.36
C LYS A 127 -1.08 11.85 -6.87
N LYS A 128 -1.78 11.00 -6.13
CA LYS A 128 -1.80 11.05 -4.67
C LYS A 128 -0.70 10.18 -4.09
N LEU A 129 0.27 10.80 -3.40
CA LEU A 129 1.24 10.08 -2.57
C LEU A 129 0.71 9.90 -1.15
N ILE A 130 0.85 8.69 -0.63
CA ILE A 130 0.56 8.31 0.76
C ILE A 130 1.79 7.60 1.31
N LEU A 131 2.27 8.06 2.46
CA LEU A 131 3.39 7.45 3.16
C LEU A 131 2.83 6.57 4.26
N GLY A 132 3.14 5.27 4.21
CA GLY A 132 2.61 4.23 5.10
C GLY A 132 3.64 3.59 5.99
#